data_AF-A0A4P7IE60-F1
#
_entry.id   AF-A0A4P7IE60-F1
#
_cell.length_a   1.000
_cell.length_b   1.000
_cell.length_c   1.000
_cell.angle_alpha   90.00
_cell.angle_beta   90.00
_cell.angle_gamma   90.00
#
_symmetry.space_group_name_H-M   'P 1'
#
loop_
_entity.id
_entity.type
_entity.pdbx_description
1 polymer ?
#
loop_
_entity_poly.entity_id
_entity_poly.type
_entity_poly.pdbx_seq_one_letter_code
_entity_poly.pdbx_strand_id
1 'polypeptide(L)'
;MTTKKAATLDSERHPLHDLRLPGPTLVLVDDTDSLALDALRGIEDVTGLNAEVTGASSLSGPSRGWGSVLVVAADRARLRRLASGVPQLGQCRAVACWLTETPVPWVLVPRPEWPVMTHLTARTAGTRGVLCVVRFDAGARAQRVVMEMARQAAGPGETAHGGLVTAYAGRAAAPGLDPRSLHLDAVADAGSSERDVPPDVVLAPEGARGSVEPHHVIDRPPTVVTDPGPDPYDERVFHPIGFRKDWDLPVVELATLTRGPVTEAVIERARPHQGVRVDAGLIATADLLALAASGVPLEVWGRPEVAPPLATALRSQVDLDDPLRREEHSLACRRATFDAHSTLAWRSTLADRAGVRHVGLPPVSALLSTKRPEMLDFALRQVARQRGADIELVLACHGFEADPDVVRRALGDLPHQVLTFDSDTFFGDVLTGAARAASAEVVLKIDDDDWYSPDAVHDLLMARRFSGADVVGMPAEFVYLEETDTTVRRNHPSELFARFVAGGTMLLDRGLLRSLGDFRRVRRYVDAQLLAGVEAAGGRIYRTHGLGYVLRRGSGGHTWQRDAEEFRRAEILDSEWSGFAPSRTMEVLDADLPAAGRIVQDVRGE
;
A
#
# COMPACT_ATOMS: atom_id res chain seq x y z
N MET A 1 25.17 34.08 -48.48
CA MET A 1 25.05 32.62 -48.72
C MET A 1 25.57 31.90 -47.50
N THR A 2 24.67 31.48 -46.60
CA THR A 2 24.92 30.40 -45.63
C THR A 2 23.57 30.01 -45.03
N THR A 3 23.03 28.96 -45.62
CA THR A 3 21.92 28.07 -45.28
C THR A 3 21.34 28.17 -43.86
N LYS A 4 20.08 28.64 -43.79
CA LYS A 4 19.05 28.12 -42.88
C LYS A 4 19.01 26.59 -43.04
N LYS A 5 19.55 25.85 -42.08
CA LYS A 5 19.23 24.43 -41.93
C LYS A 5 17.89 24.38 -41.23
N ALA A 6 16.84 24.16 -42.02
CA ALA A 6 15.52 23.83 -41.52
C ALA A 6 15.67 22.65 -40.54
N ALA A 7 15.24 22.86 -39.30
CA ALA A 7 14.82 21.76 -38.45
C ALA A 7 13.59 21.15 -39.13
N THR A 8 13.82 20.12 -39.94
CA THR A 8 12.77 19.18 -40.31
C THR A 8 12.17 18.67 -39.02
N LEU A 9 10.90 18.99 -38.78
CA LEU A 9 10.04 18.28 -37.85
C LEU A 9 10.19 16.79 -38.17
N ASP A 10 10.91 16.06 -37.32
CA ASP A 10 10.81 14.61 -37.27
C ASP A 10 9.35 14.37 -36.89
N SER A 11 8.53 13.90 -37.82
CA SER A 11 7.20 13.40 -37.49
C SER A 11 7.42 12.35 -36.41
N GLU A 12 7.02 12.64 -35.17
CA GLU A 12 7.30 11.76 -34.03
C GLU A 12 6.87 10.34 -34.40
N ARG A 13 7.85 9.44 -34.56
CA ARG A 13 7.57 8.04 -34.89
C ARG A 13 6.71 7.47 -33.76
N HIS A 14 5.74 6.63 -34.13
CA HIS A 14 4.87 5.98 -33.17
C HIS A 14 5.70 5.36 -32.00
N PRO A 15 5.27 5.44 -30.73
CA PRO A 15 6.02 4.93 -29.57
C PRO A 15 6.43 3.46 -29.68
N LEU A 16 5.66 2.68 -30.44
CA LEU A 16 5.89 1.25 -30.72
C LEU A 16 6.56 0.97 -32.08
N HIS A 17 7.21 1.95 -32.73
CA HIS A 17 7.80 1.79 -34.07
C HIS A 17 8.81 0.63 -34.20
N ASP A 18 9.44 0.22 -33.10
CA ASP A 18 10.40 -0.87 -33.01
C ASP A 18 9.78 -2.21 -32.57
N LEU A 19 8.48 -2.22 -32.22
CA LEU A 19 7.76 -3.43 -31.84
C LEU A 19 7.53 -4.31 -33.06
N ARG A 20 7.81 -5.60 -32.91
CA ARG A 20 7.52 -6.64 -33.89
C ARG A 20 6.80 -7.79 -33.19
N LEU A 21 5.60 -8.12 -33.66
CA LEU A 21 4.79 -9.21 -33.11
C LEU A 21 4.30 -10.13 -34.24
N PRO A 22 4.18 -11.45 -34.01
CA PRO A 22 3.58 -12.36 -34.98
C PRO A 22 2.13 -11.97 -35.27
N GLY A 23 1.81 -11.71 -36.54
CA GLY A 23 0.46 -11.36 -36.97
C GLY A 23 -0.46 -12.58 -37.19
N PRO A 24 -1.79 -12.39 -37.19
CA PRO A 24 -2.49 -11.16 -36.84
C PRO A 24 -2.41 -10.85 -35.33
N THR A 25 -2.38 -9.57 -34.96
CA THR A 25 -2.23 -9.09 -33.59
C THR A 25 -3.52 -8.46 -33.07
N LEU A 26 -4.12 -9.07 -32.04
CA LEU A 26 -5.22 -8.46 -31.31
C LEU A 26 -4.66 -7.34 -30.42
N VAL A 27 -5.11 -6.11 -30.65
CA VAL A 27 -4.82 -4.97 -29.77
C VAL A 27 -6.04 -4.71 -28.90
N LEU A 28 -5.96 -5.07 -27.63
CA LEU A 28 -7.05 -5.00 -26.68
C LEU A 28 -6.92 -3.76 -25.78
N VAL A 29 -7.99 -3.00 -25.67
CA VAL A 29 -8.06 -1.76 -24.89
C VAL A 29 -9.43 -1.63 -24.21
N ASP A 30 -9.48 -1.04 -23.02
CA ASP A 30 -10.75 -0.69 -22.36
C ASP A 30 -11.38 0.51 -23.11
N ASP A 31 -12.64 0.39 -23.51
CA ASP A 31 -13.38 1.42 -24.25
C ASP A 31 -13.49 2.75 -23.48
N THR A 32 -13.35 2.70 -22.16
CA THR A 32 -13.40 3.87 -21.28
C THR A 32 -12.03 4.53 -21.04
N ASP A 33 -10.94 3.89 -21.46
CA ASP A 33 -9.57 4.39 -21.30
C ASP A 33 -9.18 5.32 -22.45
N SER A 34 -9.63 6.57 -22.34
CA SER A 34 -9.39 7.61 -23.37
C SER A 34 -7.91 7.89 -23.63
N LEU A 35 -7.04 7.72 -22.63
CA LEU A 35 -5.59 7.93 -22.76
C LEU A 35 -4.94 6.79 -23.54
N ALA A 36 -5.33 5.55 -23.28
CA ALA A 36 -4.89 4.40 -24.07
C ALA A 36 -5.39 4.49 -25.53
N LEU A 37 -6.66 4.86 -25.73
CA LEU A 37 -7.24 5.04 -27.07
C LEU A 37 -6.54 6.14 -27.87
N ASP A 38 -6.19 7.27 -27.24
CA ASP A 38 -5.41 8.32 -27.92
C ASP A 38 -4.02 7.83 -28.32
N ALA A 39 -3.36 7.08 -27.43
CA ALA A 39 -2.02 6.55 -27.69
C ALA A 39 -1.97 5.54 -28.84
N LEU A 40 -3.10 4.89 -29.17
CA LEU A 40 -3.21 3.95 -30.28
C LEU A 40 -3.30 4.61 -31.67
N ARG A 41 -3.44 5.93 -31.76
CA ARG A 41 -3.52 6.62 -33.06
C ARG A 41 -2.27 6.36 -33.91
N GLY A 42 -2.46 5.86 -35.13
CA GLY A 42 -1.37 5.51 -36.05
C GLY A 42 -0.73 4.14 -35.79
N ILE A 43 -1.32 3.31 -34.91
CA ILE A 43 -0.80 1.95 -34.66
C ILE A 43 -0.84 1.06 -35.91
N GLU A 44 -1.81 1.28 -36.81
CA GLU A 44 -1.96 0.55 -38.09
C GLU A 44 -0.77 0.79 -39.03
N ASP A 45 -0.08 1.92 -38.89
CA ASP A 45 1.10 2.28 -39.68
C ASP A 45 2.41 1.73 -39.10
N VAL A 46 2.37 1.06 -37.94
CA VAL A 46 3.55 0.50 -37.29
C VAL A 46 4.06 -0.70 -38.09
N THR A 47 5.21 -0.51 -38.76
CA THR A 47 5.82 -1.56 -39.58
C THR A 47 6.10 -2.82 -38.77
N GLY A 48 5.58 -3.97 -39.22
CA GLY A 48 5.78 -5.27 -38.57
C GLY A 48 4.84 -5.56 -37.41
N LEU A 49 3.76 -4.77 -37.29
CA LEU A 49 2.61 -5.03 -36.44
C LEU A 49 1.35 -5.10 -37.31
N ASN A 50 0.75 -6.28 -37.43
CA ASN A 50 -0.55 -6.43 -38.10
C ASN A 50 -1.66 -6.26 -37.04
N ALA A 51 -1.90 -5.01 -36.65
CA ALA A 51 -2.80 -4.66 -35.54
C ALA A 51 -4.28 -4.67 -35.95
N GLU A 52 -5.10 -5.33 -35.14
CA GLU A 52 -6.55 -5.15 -35.13
C GLU A 52 -6.95 -4.61 -33.76
N VAL A 53 -7.37 -3.35 -33.70
CA VAL A 53 -7.77 -2.69 -32.46
C VAL A 53 -9.19 -3.10 -32.10
N THR A 54 -9.37 -3.62 -30.89
CA THR A 54 -10.67 -4.09 -30.40
C THR A 54 -10.90 -3.57 -28.99
N GLY A 55 -12.05 -2.92 -28.81
CA GLY A 55 -12.57 -2.53 -27.52
C GLY A 55 -13.00 -3.74 -26.69
N ALA A 56 -12.67 -3.76 -25.40
CA ALA A 56 -12.97 -4.88 -24.51
C ALA A 56 -14.46 -5.24 -24.47
N SER A 57 -15.35 -4.25 -24.53
CA SER A 57 -16.81 -4.45 -24.55
C SER A 57 -17.32 -5.13 -25.83
N SER A 58 -16.54 -5.10 -26.91
CA SER A 58 -16.91 -5.74 -28.19
C SER A 58 -16.62 -7.24 -28.22
N LEU A 59 -15.86 -7.77 -27.25
CA LEU A 59 -15.56 -9.19 -27.15
C LEU A 59 -16.56 -9.88 -26.20
N SER A 60 -17.64 -10.44 -26.76
CA SER A 60 -18.67 -11.15 -25.98
C SER A 60 -18.38 -12.65 -25.78
N GLY A 61 -17.27 -13.17 -26.31
CA GLY A 61 -16.97 -14.60 -26.26
C GLY A 61 -15.53 -14.95 -26.60
N PRO A 62 -15.21 -16.26 -26.70
CA PRO A 62 -13.85 -16.70 -26.97
C PRO A 62 -13.31 -16.16 -28.30
N SER A 63 -12.14 -15.51 -28.26
CA SER A 63 -11.48 -14.92 -29.42
C SER A 63 -10.20 -15.68 -29.76
N ARG A 64 -10.08 -16.19 -30.99
CA ARG A 64 -9.00 -17.11 -31.44
C ARG A 64 -8.44 -16.66 -32.80
N GLY A 65 -7.30 -17.25 -33.20
CA GLY A 65 -6.67 -17.00 -34.50
C GLY A 65 -5.55 -15.96 -34.48
N TRP A 66 -5.24 -15.40 -33.31
CA TRP A 66 -4.21 -14.37 -33.14
C TRP A 66 -2.80 -14.96 -33.03
N GLY A 67 -1.86 -14.42 -33.80
CA GLY A 67 -0.43 -14.70 -33.63
C GLY A 67 0.12 -14.09 -32.34
N SER A 68 -0.46 -12.96 -31.92
CA SER A 68 -0.10 -12.25 -30.69
C SER A 68 -1.26 -11.44 -30.11
N VAL A 69 -1.14 -11.08 -28.83
CA VAL A 69 -2.03 -10.14 -28.15
C VAL A 69 -1.20 -8.98 -27.60
N LEU A 70 -1.65 -7.75 -27.82
CA LEU A 70 -1.14 -6.52 -27.20
C LEU A 70 -2.26 -5.91 -26.36
N VAL A 71 -2.04 -5.79 -25.05
CA VAL A 71 -2.97 -5.09 -24.14
C VAL A 71 -2.47 -3.67 -23.94
N VAL A 72 -3.36 -2.68 -24.06
CA VAL A 72 -3.03 -1.28 -23.87
C VAL A 72 -3.92 -0.69 -22.78
N ALA A 73 -3.30 0.00 -21.82
CA ALA A 73 -3.97 0.69 -20.74
C ALA A 73 -3.17 1.95 -20.36
N ALA A 74 -3.77 2.93 -19.70
CA ALA A 74 -3.02 4.10 -19.25
C ALA A 74 -2.05 3.75 -18.12
N ASP A 75 -2.52 3.00 -17.12
CA ASP A 75 -1.75 2.67 -15.93
C ASP A 75 -2.02 1.25 -15.42
N ARG A 76 -1.34 0.88 -14.34
CA ARG A 76 -1.46 -0.45 -13.75
C ARG A 76 -2.85 -0.73 -13.18
N ALA A 77 -3.54 0.27 -12.66
CA ALA A 77 -4.90 0.10 -12.13
C ALA A 77 -5.91 -0.20 -13.25
N ARG A 78 -5.77 0.50 -14.39
CA ARG A 78 -6.59 0.26 -15.60
C ARG A 78 -6.26 -1.06 -16.27
N LEU A 79 -4.98 -1.45 -16.34
CA LEU A 79 -4.59 -2.79 -16.80
C LEU A 79 -5.28 -3.88 -15.96
N ARG A 80 -5.32 -3.70 -14.63
CA ARG A 80 -5.96 -4.64 -13.72
C ARG A 80 -7.46 -4.73 -13.92
N ARG A 81 -8.13 -3.58 -14.09
CA ARG A 81 -9.56 -3.53 -14.45
C ARG A 81 -9.84 -4.20 -15.79
N LEU A 82 -9.05 -3.88 -16.83
CA LEU A 82 -9.18 -4.48 -18.15
C LEU A 82 -9.03 -6.00 -18.08
N ALA A 83 -7.97 -6.48 -17.42
CA ALA A 83 -7.68 -7.90 -17.25
C ALA A 83 -8.84 -8.70 -16.63
N SER A 84 -9.57 -8.10 -15.69
CA SER A 84 -10.77 -8.69 -15.06
C SER A 84 -11.88 -9.00 -16.06
N GLY A 85 -12.01 -8.20 -17.12
CA GLY A 85 -13.05 -8.34 -18.14
C GLY A 85 -12.60 -9.07 -19.41
N VAL A 86 -11.34 -9.50 -19.52
CA VAL A 86 -10.84 -10.11 -20.76
C VAL A 86 -11.45 -11.50 -20.95
N PRO A 87 -12.19 -11.75 -22.06
CA PRO A 87 -12.77 -13.06 -22.33
C PRO A 87 -11.70 -14.08 -22.71
N GLN A 88 -12.11 -15.33 -22.98
CA GLN A 88 -11.17 -16.37 -23.32
C GLN A 88 -10.43 -16.06 -24.62
N LEU A 89 -9.14 -15.77 -24.52
CA LEU A 89 -8.26 -15.60 -25.68
C LEU A 89 -7.58 -16.93 -26.05
N GLY A 90 -7.37 -17.13 -27.35
CA GLY A 90 -6.68 -18.29 -27.92
C GLY A 90 -5.20 -18.40 -27.52
N GLN A 91 -4.52 -19.37 -28.12
CA GLN A 91 -3.08 -19.54 -27.95
C GLN A 91 -2.31 -18.61 -28.89
N CYS A 92 -1.31 -17.91 -28.37
CA CYS A 92 -0.49 -16.95 -29.10
C CYS A 92 1.01 -17.16 -28.84
N ARG A 93 1.86 -16.77 -29.80
CA ARG A 93 3.32 -16.87 -29.66
C ARG A 93 3.94 -15.65 -28.97
N ALA A 94 3.19 -14.56 -28.82
CA ALA A 94 3.63 -13.39 -28.09
C ALA A 94 2.46 -12.72 -27.37
N VAL A 95 2.74 -12.19 -26.18
CA VAL A 95 1.83 -11.32 -25.42
C VAL A 95 2.61 -10.08 -25.02
N ALA A 96 2.01 -8.91 -25.24
CA ALA A 96 2.59 -7.62 -24.91
C ALA A 96 1.61 -6.80 -24.08
N CYS A 97 2.14 -5.92 -23.24
CA CYS A 97 1.39 -4.95 -22.47
C CYS A 97 2.07 -3.59 -22.57
N TRP A 98 1.33 -2.58 -23.03
CA TRP A 98 1.77 -1.19 -23.10
C TRP A 98 0.97 -0.36 -22.12
N LEU A 99 1.66 0.21 -21.12
CA LEU A 99 1.09 1.17 -20.19
C LEU A 99 1.53 2.57 -20.57
N THR A 100 0.61 3.43 -21.01
CA THR A 100 0.96 4.69 -21.68
C THR A 100 1.36 5.82 -20.73
N GLU A 101 0.89 5.75 -19.48
CA GLU A 101 1.04 6.75 -18.41
C GLU A 101 1.63 6.13 -17.12
N THR A 102 2.43 5.08 -17.27
CA THR A 102 3.20 4.48 -16.16
C THR A 102 4.68 4.84 -16.32
N PRO A 103 5.34 5.37 -15.27
CA PRO A 103 6.71 5.87 -15.41
C PRO A 103 7.79 4.79 -15.28
N VAL A 104 7.49 3.68 -14.58
CA VAL A 104 8.48 2.66 -14.24
C VAL A 104 8.13 1.33 -14.92
N PRO A 105 9.04 0.75 -15.72
CA PRO A 105 8.84 -0.59 -16.28
C PRO A 105 8.78 -1.64 -15.16
N TRP A 106 7.90 -2.64 -15.30
CA TRP A 106 7.88 -3.80 -14.41
C TRP A 106 8.32 -5.05 -15.17
N VAL A 107 9.06 -5.93 -14.48
CA VAL A 107 9.51 -7.20 -15.05
C VAL A 107 8.54 -8.31 -14.67
N LEU A 108 8.02 -9.02 -15.67
CA LEU A 108 7.16 -10.18 -15.49
C LEU A 108 7.98 -11.37 -14.98
N VAL A 109 7.56 -11.98 -13.89
CA VAL A 109 8.06 -13.27 -13.41
C VAL A 109 7.32 -14.38 -14.16
N PRO A 110 8.00 -15.18 -15.02
CA PRO A 110 7.34 -16.23 -15.79
C PRO A 110 6.76 -17.33 -14.90
N ARG A 111 5.66 -17.91 -15.36
CA ARG A 111 5.03 -19.05 -14.68
C ARG A 111 5.55 -20.38 -15.23
N PRO A 112 5.80 -21.39 -14.39
CA PRO A 112 6.33 -22.68 -14.84
C PRO A 112 5.36 -23.44 -15.77
N GLU A 113 4.05 -23.17 -15.68
CA GLU A 113 3.03 -23.75 -16.56
C GLU A 113 2.99 -23.16 -17.97
N TRP A 114 3.77 -22.10 -18.26
CA TRP A 114 3.82 -21.51 -19.59
C TRP A 114 4.72 -22.31 -20.54
N PRO A 115 4.49 -22.22 -21.86
CA PRO A 115 5.44 -22.71 -22.85
C PRO A 115 6.83 -22.06 -22.67
N VAL A 116 7.85 -22.63 -23.31
CA VAL A 116 9.22 -22.15 -23.16
C VAL A 116 9.30 -20.70 -23.64
N MET A 117 9.72 -19.83 -22.74
CA MET A 117 9.88 -18.42 -23.02
C MET A 117 11.17 -18.21 -23.82
N THR A 118 11.05 -17.62 -25.01
CA THR A 118 12.18 -17.33 -25.90
C THR A 118 12.67 -15.89 -25.75
N HIS A 119 11.81 -15.00 -25.25
CA HIS A 119 12.14 -13.59 -25.06
C HIS A 119 11.26 -12.96 -23.97
N LEU A 120 11.86 -12.11 -23.14
CA LEU A 120 11.17 -11.21 -22.21
C LEU A 120 11.88 -9.86 -22.21
N THR A 121 11.13 -8.78 -22.36
CA THR A 121 11.64 -7.42 -22.25
C THR A 121 10.64 -6.54 -21.53
N ALA A 122 11.15 -5.62 -20.70
CA ALA A 122 10.41 -4.53 -20.08
C ALA A 122 11.24 -3.26 -20.26
N ARG A 123 10.65 -2.22 -20.86
CA ARG A 123 11.35 -0.99 -21.23
C ARG A 123 10.41 0.19 -21.33
N THR A 124 10.95 1.39 -21.43
CA THR A 124 10.17 2.55 -21.87
C THR A 124 9.76 2.41 -23.34
N ALA A 125 8.61 2.97 -23.69
CA ALA A 125 8.06 2.97 -25.05
C ALA A 125 8.13 4.38 -25.65
N GLY A 126 9.28 4.71 -26.24
CA GLY A 126 9.54 6.05 -26.76
C GLY A 126 9.35 7.11 -25.65
N THR A 127 8.48 8.08 -25.91
CA THR A 127 8.09 9.14 -24.95
C THR A 127 6.81 8.81 -24.18
N ARG A 128 6.15 7.67 -24.42
CA ARG A 128 4.84 7.32 -23.85
C ARG A 128 4.89 6.01 -23.06
N GLY A 129 5.20 6.13 -21.77
CA GLY A 129 5.07 5.06 -20.79
C GLY A 129 5.99 3.86 -21.04
N VAL A 130 5.50 2.65 -20.77
CA VAL A 130 6.32 1.43 -20.68
C VAL A 130 5.70 0.24 -21.40
N LEU A 131 6.55 -0.58 -22.01
CA LEU A 131 6.17 -1.77 -22.77
C LEU A 131 6.84 -3.01 -22.18
N CYS A 132 6.02 -4.02 -21.88
CA CYS A 132 6.45 -5.36 -21.50
C CYS A 132 6.06 -6.34 -22.60
N VAL A 133 6.99 -7.15 -23.10
CA VAL A 133 6.75 -8.15 -24.16
C VAL A 133 7.32 -9.49 -23.75
N VAL A 134 6.50 -10.54 -23.84
CA VAL A 134 6.90 -11.93 -23.67
C VAL A 134 6.64 -12.71 -24.96
N ARG A 135 7.60 -13.55 -25.36
CA ARG A 135 7.49 -14.46 -26.51
C ARG A 135 7.76 -15.90 -26.10
N PHE A 136 7.10 -16.81 -26.80
CA PHE A 136 7.09 -18.22 -26.53
C PHE A 136 7.52 -19.02 -27.77
N ASP A 137 8.11 -20.20 -27.58
CA ASP A 137 8.44 -21.13 -28.65
C ASP A 137 7.18 -21.77 -29.27
N ALA A 138 6.15 -21.98 -28.45
CA ALA A 138 4.84 -22.52 -28.80
C ALA A 138 3.71 -21.59 -28.33
N GLY A 139 2.45 -21.95 -28.64
CA GLY A 139 1.29 -21.13 -28.31
C GLY A 139 0.96 -21.12 -26.80
N ALA A 140 1.12 -19.96 -26.15
CA ALA A 140 0.70 -19.73 -24.77
C ALA A 140 -0.75 -19.25 -24.69
N ARG A 141 -1.50 -19.66 -23.66
CA ARG A 141 -2.89 -19.20 -23.43
C ARG A 141 -2.89 -17.70 -23.11
N ALA A 142 -3.16 -16.85 -24.11
CA ALA A 142 -2.90 -15.43 -24.01
C ALA A 142 -3.65 -14.75 -22.86
N GLN A 143 -4.91 -15.15 -22.62
CA GLN A 143 -5.72 -14.64 -21.50
C GLN A 143 -5.01 -14.87 -20.15
N ARG A 144 -4.45 -16.06 -19.93
CA ARG A 144 -3.76 -16.38 -18.67
C ARG A 144 -2.49 -15.58 -18.48
N VAL A 145 -1.78 -15.28 -19.57
CA VAL A 145 -0.60 -14.42 -19.55
C VAL A 145 -0.99 -12.98 -19.25
N VAL A 146 -2.03 -12.44 -19.89
CA VAL A 146 -2.56 -11.08 -19.63
C VAL A 146 -3.00 -10.91 -18.17
N MET A 147 -3.78 -11.87 -17.64
CA MET A 147 -4.21 -11.87 -16.25
C MET A 147 -3.01 -11.88 -15.29
N GLU A 148 -1.95 -12.62 -15.61
CA GLU A 148 -0.75 -12.67 -14.78
C GLU A 148 0.08 -11.39 -14.88
N MET A 149 0.18 -10.78 -16.07
CA MET A 149 0.80 -9.46 -16.24
C MET A 149 0.10 -8.41 -15.37
N ALA A 150 -1.24 -8.38 -15.38
CA ALA A 150 -2.03 -7.49 -14.55
C ALA A 150 -1.88 -7.77 -13.05
N ARG A 151 -1.87 -9.06 -12.66
CA ARG A 151 -1.65 -9.49 -11.27
C ARG A 151 -0.30 -8.99 -10.75
N GLN A 152 0.76 -9.14 -11.53
CA GLN A 152 2.13 -8.78 -11.15
C GLN A 152 2.47 -7.29 -11.33
N ALA A 153 1.74 -6.55 -12.17
CA ALA A 153 1.98 -5.13 -12.38
C ALA A 153 1.89 -4.31 -11.08
N ALA A 154 0.97 -4.67 -10.17
CA ALA A 154 0.83 -4.07 -8.84
C ALA A 154 1.91 -4.54 -7.83
N GLY A 155 3.03 -5.08 -8.31
CA GLY A 155 4.16 -5.48 -7.49
C GLY A 155 3.91 -6.71 -6.62
N PRO A 156 4.77 -6.96 -5.62
CA PRO A 156 4.58 -8.00 -4.63
C PRO A 156 3.45 -7.68 -3.64
N GLY A 157 2.92 -8.69 -2.98
CA GLY A 157 1.85 -8.55 -1.98
C GLY A 157 0.66 -9.45 -2.26
N GLU A 158 -0.30 -9.48 -1.34
CA GLU A 158 -1.46 -10.36 -1.38
C GLU A 158 -2.46 -9.94 -2.47
N THR A 159 -2.70 -10.83 -3.45
CA THR A 159 -3.74 -10.69 -4.48
C THR A 159 -4.89 -11.67 -4.27
N ALA A 160 -4.99 -12.28 -3.09
CA ALA A 160 -6.04 -13.23 -2.79
C ALA A 160 -7.38 -12.49 -2.65
N HIS A 161 -8.47 -13.17 -2.99
CA HIS A 161 -9.82 -12.65 -2.81
C HIS A 161 -10.29 -12.68 -1.33
N GLY A 162 -9.41 -13.11 -0.42
CA GLY A 162 -9.62 -13.03 1.01
C GLY A 162 -10.76 -13.89 1.55
N GLY A 163 -11.19 -14.91 0.80
CA GLY A 163 -12.36 -15.73 1.13
C GLY A 163 -13.67 -15.24 0.52
N LEU A 164 -13.71 -14.05 -0.10
CA LEU A 164 -14.90 -13.51 -0.75
C LEU A 164 -14.83 -13.67 -2.27
N VAL A 165 -15.71 -14.48 -2.86
CA VAL A 165 -15.83 -14.63 -4.32
C VAL A 165 -16.86 -13.64 -4.86
N THR A 166 -16.45 -12.76 -5.76
CA THR A 166 -17.33 -11.72 -6.35
C THR A 166 -17.57 -11.96 -7.84
N ALA A 167 -18.79 -11.69 -8.29
CA ALA A 167 -19.16 -11.60 -9.70
C ALA A 167 -19.77 -10.24 -10.03
N TYR A 168 -19.79 -9.91 -11.32
CA TYR A 168 -20.35 -8.67 -11.86
C TYR A 168 -21.35 -8.99 -12.97
N ALA A 169 -22.55 -8.43 -12.90
CA ALA A 169 -23.58 -8.59 -13.90
C ALA A 169 -24.01 -7.21 -14.42
N GLY A 170 -23.91 -6.97 -15.73
CA GLY A 170 -24.32 -5.68 -16.33
C GLY A 170 -23.50 -4.45 -15.89
N ARG A 171 -22.32 -4.66 -15.28
CA ARG A 171 -21.38 -3.59 -14.90
C ARG A 171 -19.92 -4.04 -15.01
N ALA A 172 -19.01 -3.08 -15.10
CA ALA A 172 -17.58 -3.33 -15.05
C ALA A 172 -17.12 -3.77 -13.65
N ALA A 173 -16.00 -4.50 -13.61
CA ALA A 173 -15.35 -4.87 -12.36
C ALA A 173 -14.78 -3.63 -11.65
N ALA A 174 -14.85 -3.62 -10.32
CA ALA A 174 -14.21 -2.59 -9.52
C ALA A 174 -12.67 -2.72 -9.57
N PRO A 175 -11.92 -1.60 -9.47
CA PRO A 175 -10.45 -1.59 -9.53
C PRO A 175 -9.77 -2.51 -8.51
N GLY A 176 -8.63 -3.08 -8.89
CA GLY A 176 -7.66 -3.68 -7.96
C GLY A 176 -8.03 -5.02 -7.32
N LEU A 177 -9.24 -5.54 -7.55
CA LEU A 177 -9.80 -6.65 -6.77
C LEU A 177 -9.43 -8.04 -7.28
N ASP A 178 -9.72 -8.35 -8.55
CA ASP A 178 -9.45 -9.68 -9.10
C ASP A 178 -9.36 -9.63 -10.64
N PRO A 179 -8.16 -9.82 -11.24
CA PRO A 179 -8.00 -10.00 -12.69
C PRO A 179 -8.75 -11.20 -13.26
N ARG A 180 -9.39 -12.03 -12.43
CA ARG A 180 -10.20 -13.20 -12.79
C ARG A 180 -11.66 -13.06 -12.32
N SER A 181 -12.10 -11.82 -12.13
CA SER A 181 -13.50 -11.53 -11.78
C SER A 181 -14.46 -12.23 -12.74
N LEU A 182 -15.53 -12.78 -12.18
CA LEU A 182 -16.56 -13.42 -12.96
C LEU A 182 -17.53 -12.39 -13.52
N HIS A 183 -17.62 -12.29 -14.84
CA HIS A 183 -18.64 -11.50 -15.52
C HIS A 183 -19.81 -12.40 -15.96
N LEU A 184 -21.03 -11.96 -15.65
CA LEU A 184 -22.28 -12.66 -15.91
C LEU A 184 -23.13 -11.85 -16.89
N ASP A 185 -23.87 -12.55 -17.76
CA ASP A 185 -24.81 -11.93 -18.69
C ASP A 185 -26.05 -11.41 -17.92
N ALA A 186 -26.54 -12.19 -16.96
CA ALA A 186 -27.62 -11.82 -16.05
C ALA A 186 -27.29 -12.19 -14.59
N VAL A 187 -27.95 -11.50 -13.65
CA VAL A 187 -27.82 -11.79 -12.21
C VAL A 187 -28.21 -13.23 -11.89
N ALA A 188 -29.22 -13.77 -12.56
CA ALA A 188 -29.70 -15.14 -12.37
C ALA A 188 -28.62 -16.20 -12.68
N ASP A 189 -27.67 -15.90 -13.57
CA ASP A 189 -26.61 -16.84 -13.98
C ASP A 189 -25.60 -17.13 -12.85
N ALA A 190 -25.62 -16.31 -11.79
CA ALA A 190 -24.85 -16.56 -10.59
C ALA A 190 -25.25 -17.86 -9.88
N GLY A 191 -26.51 -18.28 -10.03
CA GLY A 191 -27.06 -19.50 -9.46
C GLY A 191 -26.94 -20.74 -10.36
N SER A 192 -26.27 -20.63 -11.51
CA SER A 192 -26.12 -21.76 -12.45
C SER A 192 -25.46 -22.97 -11.81
N SER A 193 -26.12 -24.13 -11.81
CA SER A 193 -25.62 -25.37 -11.23
C SER A 193 -24.38 -25.94 -11.93
N GLU A 194 -24.03 -25.44 -13.12
CA GLU A 194 -22.81 -25.85 -13.83
C GLU A 194 -21.54 -25.17 -13.27
N ARG A 195 -21.68 -24.28 -12.28
CA ARG A 195 -20.57 -23.48 -11.76
C ARG A 195 -19.91 -24.15 -10.56
N ASP A 196 -18.68 -24.61 -10.75
CA ASP A 196 -17.88 -25.23 -9.67
C ASP A 196 -17.59 -24.28 -8.50
N VAL A 197 -17.45 -22.98 -8.78
CA VAL A 197 -17.17 -21.93 -7.79
C VAL A 197 -18.19 -20.80 -7.96
N PRO A 198 -19.35 -20.88 -7.30
CA PRO A 198 -20.33 -19.80 -7.34
C PRO A 198 -19.81 -18.54 -6.61
N PRO A 199 -20.25 -17.34 -7.01
CA PRO A 199 -19.93 -16.13 -6.27
C PRO A 199 -20.68 -16.08 -4.94
N ASP A 200 -20.05 -15.48 -3.93
CA ASP A 200 -20.73 -15.10 -2.70
C ASP A 200 -21.57 -13.84 -2.89
N VAL A 201 -21.07 -12.91 -3.72
CA VAL A 201 -21.68 -11.60 -4.01
C VAL A 201 -21.72 -11.36 -5.51
N VAL A 202 -22.86 -10.90 -6.00
CA VAL A 202 -23.05 -10.44 -7.39
C VAL A 202 -23.30 -8.94 -7.37
N LEU A 203 -22.39 -8.18 -7.97
CA LEU A 203 -22.53 -6.74 -8.12
C LEU A 203 -23.25 -6.42 -9.42
N ALA A 204 -24.32 -5.65 -9.30
CA ALA A 204 -25.14 -5.24 -10.43
C ALA A 204 -25.42 -3.73 -10.40
N PRO A 205 -25.83 -3.11 -11.52
CA PRO A 205 -26.31 -1.74 -11.54
C PRO A 205 -27.52 -1.52 -10.62
N GLU A 206 -27.71 -0.27 -10.21
CA GLU A 206 -28.92 0.14 -9.48
C GLU A 206 -30.18 -0.18 -10.29
N GLY A 207 -31.18 -0.76 -9.64
CA GLY A 207 -32.42 -1.18 -10.28
C GLY A 207 -32.35 -2.48 -11.08
N ALA A 208 -31.20 -3.17 -11.12
CA ALA A 208 -31.12 -4.52 -11.67
C ALA A 208 -32.11 -5.45 -10.96
N ARG A 209 -32.89 -6.20 -11.74
CA ARG A 209 -33.90 -7.14 -11.25
C ARG A 209 -33.47 -8.57 -11.54
N GLY A 210 -33.71 -9.46 -10.59
CA GLY A 210 -33.47 -10.89 -10.74
C GLY A 210 -33.33 -11.55 -9.37
N SER A 211 -33.99 -12.68 -9.17
CA SER A 211 -33.66 -13.58 -8.07
C SER A 211 -32.50 -14.47 -8.48
N VAL A 212 -31.64 -14.81 -7.53
CA VAL A 212 -30.64 -15.85 -7.73
C VAL A 212 -31.12 -17.07 -6.95
N GLU A 213 -31.22 -18.21 -7.63
CA GLU A 213 -31.59 -19.46 -6.97
C GLU A 213 -30.46 -19.94 -6.04
N PRO A 214 -30.79 -20.69 -4.96
CA PRO A 214 -29.78 -21.30 -4.11
C PRO A 214 -28.81 -22.17 -4.90
N HIS A 215 -27.50 -21.96 -4.68
CA HIS A 215 -26.47 -22.75 -5.35
C HIS A 215 -26.00 -23.89 -4.44
N HIS A 216 -26.03 -25.12 -4.95
CA HIS A 216 -25.72 -26.37 -4.23
C HIS A 216 -24.30 -26.49 -3.62
N VAL A 217 -23.37 -25.61 -4.01
CA VAL A 217 -22.00 -25.59 -3.47
C VAL A 217 -21.88 -24.74 -2.20
N ILE A 218 -22.70 -23.70 -2.08
CA ILE A 218 -22.67 -22.76 -0.94
C ILE A 218 -23.95 -22.83 -0.09
N ASP A 219 -24.90 -23.69 -0.47
CA ASP A 219 -26.20 -23.94 0.17
C ASP A 219 -27.00 -22.67 0.46
N ARG A 220 -26.81 -21.64 -0.36
CA ARG A 220 -27.48 -20.34 -0.25
C ARG A 220 -27.52 -19.64 -1.63
N PRO A 221 -28.42 -18.69 -1.84
CA PRO A 221 -28.33 -17.82 -3.01
C PRO A 221 -27.15 -16.84 -2.84
N PRO A 222 -26.35 -16.61 -3.90
CA PRO A 222 -25.43 -15.47 -3.98
C PRO A 222 -26.13 -14.14 -3.63
N THR A 223 -25.47 -13.30 -2.85
CA THR A 223 -26.03 -12.02 -2.42
C THR A 223 -25.91 -11.00 -3.54
N VAL A 224 -27.05 -10.47 -4.00
CA VAL A 224 -27.07 -9.42 -5.02
C VAL A 224 -26.91 -8.06 -4.34
N VAL A 225 -25.90 -7.29 -4.77
CA VAL A 225 -25.64 -5.94 -4.26
C VAL A 225 -25.71 -4.94 -5.42
N THR A 226 -26.68 -4.04 -5.35
CA THR A 226 -26.91 -3.00 -6.36
C THR A 226 -26.41 -1.61 -5.93
N ASP A 227 -26.11 -1.44 -4.65
CA ASP A 227 -25.71 -0.19 -4.00
C ASP A 227 -24.42 -0.37 -3.16
N PRO A 228 -23.30 -0.80 -3.76
CA PRO A 228 -22.05 -1.05 -3.01
C PRO A 228 -21.37 0.23 -2.49
N GLY A 229 -21.93 1.41 -2.76
CA GLY A 229 -21.24 2.69 -2.58
C GLY A 229 -20.23 2.96 -3.72
N PRO A 230 -19.34 3.95 -3.53
CA PRO A 230 -18.25 4.19 -4.48
C PRO A 230 -17.38 2.95 -4.69
N ASP A 231 -16.92 2.75 -5.92
CA ASP A 231 -15.92 1.72 -6.21
C ASP A 231 -14.61 2.02 -5.44
N PRO A 232 -13.87 0.99 -4.99
CA PRO A 232 -12.60 1.17 -4.32
C PRO A 232 -11.54 1.72 -5.29
N TYR A 233 -10.51 2.34 -4.75
CA TYR A 233 -9.26 2.56 -5.48
C TYR A 233 -8.33 1.36 -5.31
N ASP A 234 -7.36 1.20 -6.21
CA ASP A 234 -6.35 0.15 -6.12
C ASP A 234 -5.19 0.61 -5.22
N GLU A 235 -5.22 0.26 -3.94
CA GLU A 235 -4.19 0.67 -2.97
C GLU A 235 -2.81 0.09 -3.24
N ARG A 236 -2.67 -0.84 -4.19
CA ARG A 236 -1.38 -1.38 -4.61
C ARG A 236 -0.77 -0.64 -5.79
N VAL A 237 -1.50 0.30 -6.37
CA VAL A 237 -1.04 1.18 -7.45
C VAL A 237 -0.96 2.62 -6.94
N PHE A 238 -2.02 3.08 -6.26
CA PHE A 238 -2.08 4.40 -5.66
C PHE A 238 -1.80 4.31 -4.17
N HIS A 239 -0.57 4.67 -3.78
CA HIS A 239 -0.04 4.49 -2.44
C HIS A 239 1.06 5.53 -2.17
N PRO A 240 1.43 5.77 -0.90
CA PRO A 240 2.35 6.84 -0.55
C PRO A 240 3.80 6.59 -0.96
N ILE A 241 4.17 5.41 -1.51
CA ILE A 241 5.54 5.15 -1.97
C ILE A 241 6.00 6.26 -2.93
N GLY A 242 7.11 6.92 -2.57
CA GLY A 242 7.63 8.08 -3.29
C GLY A 242 7.09 9.43 -2.81
N PHE A 243 6.36 9.48 -1.68
CA PHE A 243 5.97 10.73 -1.03
C PHE A 243 7.21 11.61 -0.77
N ARG A 244 7.03 12.93 -0.94
CA ARG A 244 8.07 13.92 -0.70
C ARG A 244 7.67 14.83 0.45
N LYS A 245 8.55 14.93 1.45
CA LYS A 245 8.42 15.86 2.58
C LYS A 245 8.57 17.31 2.11
N ASP A 246 9.57 17.53 1.26
CA ASP A 246 9.86 18.81 0.62
C ASP A 246 9.19 18.93 -0.76
N TRP A 247 9.03 20.17 -1.23
CA TRP A 247 8.48 20.49 -2.54
C TRP A 247 9.37 21.49 -3.27
N ASP A 248 9.35 21.44 -4.60
CA ASP A 248 10.11 22.34 -5.47
C ASP A 248 9.20 23.37 -6.16
N LEU A 249 7.90 23.06 -6.25
CA LEU A 249 6.91 23.81 -6.99
C LEU A 249 5.77 24.24 -6.06
N PRO A 250 5.13 25.41 -6.31
CA PRO A 250 4.02 25.88 -5.49
C PRO A 250 2.78 25.00 -5.69
N VAL A 251 1.74 25.28 -4.90
CA VAL A 251 0.41 24.68 -5.08
C VAL A 251 -0.06 24.85 -6.54
N VAL A 252 -0.62 23.78 -7.11
CA VAL A 252 -1.04 23.73 -8.53
C VAL A 252 -2.49 23.28 -8.67
N GLU A 253 -3.18 23.81 -9.67
CA GLU A 253 -4.51 23.33 -10.08
C GLU A 253 -4.39 21.95 -10.76
N LEU A 254 -5.23 20.98 -10.37
CA LEU A 254 -5.23 19.64 -10.98
C LEU A 254 -5.34 19.69 -12.52
N ALA A 255 -6.12 20.64 -13.05
CA ALA A 255 -6.30 20.85 -14.49
C ALA A 255 -4.99 21.19 -15.25
N THR A 256 -3.95 21.63 -14.54
CA THR A 256 -2.61 21.88 -15.09
C THR A 256 -1.79 20.58 -15.19
N LEU A 257 -2.04 19.62 -14.28
CA LEU A 257 -1.36 18.33 -14.25
C LEU A 257 -1.99 17.33 -15.22
N THR A 258 -3.32 17.40 -15.41
CA THR A 258 -4.07 16.54 -16.32
C THR A 258 -5.39 17.17 -16.73
N ARG A 259 -5.83 16.87 -17.95
CA ARG A 259 -7.22 17.11 -18.42
C ARG A 259 -8.03 15.81 -18.52
N GLY A 260 -7.36 14.68 -18.33
CA GLY A 260 -7.97 13.35 -18.27
C GLY A 260 -7.99 12.83 -16.83
N PRO A 261 -8.12 11.51 -16.65
CA PRO A 261 -8.11 10.94 -15.32
C PRO A 261 -6.76 11.10 -14.61
N VAL A 262 -6.75 10.83 -13.29
CA VAL A 262 -5.53 10.70 -12.51
C VAL A 262 -4.91 9.33 -12.80
N THR A 263 -3.66 9.36 -13.27
CA THR A 263 -2.80 8.20 -13.54
C THR A 263 -1.56 8.24 -12.66
N GLU A 264 -0.75 7.17 -12.70
CA GLU A 264 0.54 7.14 -12.00
C GLU A 264 1.48 8.28 -12.43
N ALA A 265 1.53 8.60 -13.73
CA ALA A 265 2.30 9.75 -14.22
C ALA A 265 1.74 11.09 -13.71
N VAL A 266 0.43 11.23 -13.50
CA VAL A 266 -0.15 12.42 -12.84
C VAL A 266 0.32 12.52 -11.40
N ILE A 267 0.30 11.41 -10.65
CA ILE A 267 0.82 11.37 -9.27
C ILE A 267 2.30 11.77 -9.24
N GLU A 268 3.12 11.24 -10.14
CA GLU A 268 4.54 11.61 -10.21
C GLU A 268 4.73 13.11 -10.50
N ARG A 269 3.95 13.68 -11.41
CA ARG A 269 3.96 15.12 -11.67
C ARG A 269 3.43 15.96 -10.50
N ALA A 270 2.54 15.41 -9.67
CA ALA A 270 2.01 16.09 -8.49
C ALA A 270 3.00 16.15 -7.32
N ARG A 271 3.83 15.11 -7.15
CA ARG A 271 4.80 15.00 -6.04
C ARG A 271 5.74 16.19 -5.81
N PRO A 272 6.30 16.88 -6.83
CA PRO A 272 7.14 18.06 -6.61
C PRO A 272 6.37 19.30 -6.15
N HIS A 273 5.03 19.30 -6.20
CA HIS A 273 4.22 20.44 -5.77
C HIS A 273 3.95 20.44 -4.26
N GLN A 274 3.86 21.65 -3.71
CA GLN A 274 3.46 21.89 -2.32
C GLN A 274 2.09 21.29 -1.99
N GLY A 275 1.16 21.34 -2.94
CA GLY A 275 -0.15 20.73 -2.84
C GLY A 275 -0.88 20.79 -4.19
N VAL A 276 -1.99 20.09 -4.28
CA VAL A 276 -2.86 20.09 -5.45
C VAL A 276 -4.24 20.62 -5.07
N ARG A 277 -4.67 21.62 -5.83
CA ARG A 277 -5.99 22.23 -5.75
C ARG A 277 -6.99 21.44 -6.58
N VAL A 278 -8.09 21.06 -5.93
CA VAL A 278 -9.11 20.19 -6.51
C VAL A 278 -10.51 20.73 -6.24
N ASP A 279 -11.30 20.85 -7.32
CA ASP A 279 -12.73 21.07 -7.23
C ASP A 279 -13.47 19.74 -7.04
N ALA A 280 -14.05 19.53 -5.86
CA ALA A 280 -14.80 18.32 -5.53
C ALA A 280 -16.06 18.13 -6.41
N GLY A 281 -16.57 19.19 -7.03
CA GLY A 281 -17.70 19.11 -7.96
C GLY A 281 -17.32 18.73 -9.39
N LEU A 282 -16.03 18.77 -9.74
CA LEU A 282 -15.53 18.45 -11.09
C LEU A 282 -14.68 17.18 -11.14
N ILE A 283 -14.00 16.83 -10.05
CA ILE A 283 -13.17 15.63 -9.99
C ILE A 283 -14.02 14.36 -9.84
N ALA A 284 -13.65 13.29 -10.52
CA ALA A 284 -14.22 11.97 -10.27
C ALA A 284 -13.79 11.45 -8.89
N THR A 285 -14.69 10.79 -8.15
CA THR A 285 -14.37 10.23 -6.83
C THR A 285 -13.14 9.33 -6.86
N ALA A 286 -13.00 8.46 -7.87
CA ALA A 286 -11.83 7.58 -8.02
C ALA A 286 -10.51 8.35 -8.15
N ASP A 287 -10.50 9.50 -8.84
CA ASP A 287 -9.32 10.34 -9.02
C ASP A 287 -8.95 11.08 -7.73
N LEU A 288 -9.94 11.54 -6.97
CA LEU A 288 -9.73 12.13 -5.64
C LEU A 288 -9.14 11.10 -4.67
N LEU A 289 -9.66 9.88 -4.67
CA LEU A 289 -9.15 8.77 -3.84
C LEU A 289 -7.72 8.40 -4.23
N ALA A 290 -7.41 8.34 -5.54
CA ALA A 290 -6.05 8.07 -6.02
C ALA A 290 -5.04 9.13 -5.56
N LEU A 291 -5.39 10.42 -5.59
CA LEU A 291 -4.55 11.51 -5.08
C LEU A 291 -4.34 11.40 -3.56
N ALA A 292 -5.43 11.24 -2.80
CA ALA A 292 -5.40 11.17 -1.34
C ALA A 292 -4.60 9.95 -0.84
N ALA A 293 -4.82 8.77 -1.41
CA ALA A 293 -4.09 7.55 -1.07
C ALA A 293 -2.60 7.62 -1.44
N SER A 294 -2.26 8.35 -2.51
CA SER A 294 -0.87 8.55 -2.95
C SER A 294 -0.08 9.54 -2.06
N GLY A 295 -0.73 10.11 -1.04
CA GLY A 295 -0.15 11.08 -0.13
C GLY A 295 0.06 12.46 -0.76
N VAL A 296 -0.65 12.79 -1.85
CA VAL A 296 -0.62 14.14 -2.41
C VAL A 296 -1.32 15.08 -1.43
N PRO A 297 -0.71 16.18 -0.96
CA PRO A 297 -1.42 17.15 -0.12
C PRO A 297 -2.50 17.85 -0.95
N LEU A 298 -3.72 17.90 -0.43
CA LEU A 298 -4.89 18.37 -1.18
C LEU A 298 -5.50 19.62 -0.55
N GLU A 299 -5.77 20.62 -1.39
CA GLU A 299 -6.68 21.73 -1.09
C GLU A 299 -7.99 21.48 -1.87
N VAL A 300 -9.01 20.99 -1.16
CA VAL A 300 -10.29 20.63 -1.77
C VAL A 300 -11.36 21.67 -1.42
N TRP A 301 -12.01 22.23 -2.44
CA TRP A 301 -13.23 23.01 -2.26
C TRP A 301 -14.44 22.25 -2.82
N GLY A 302 -15.64 22.63 -2.37
CA GLY A 302 -16.87 21.90 -2.68
C GLY A 302 -17.15 20.76 -1.69
N ARG A 303 -18.06 19.85 -2.06
CA ARG A 303 -18.45 18.71 -1.22
C ARG A 303 -18.07 17.41 -1.92
N PRO A 304 -17.02 16.70 -1.48
CA PRO A 304 -16.63 15.44 -2.09
C PRO A 304 -17.61 14.32 -1.71
N GLU A 305 -17.94 13.47 -2.67
CA GLU A 305 -18.75 12.26 -2.47
C GLU A 305 -17.89 11.11 -1.92
N VAL A 306 -17.42 11.27 -0.68
CA VAL A 306 -16.56 10.32 0.02
C VAL A 306 -17.05 10.07 1.45
N ALA A 307 -16.55 9.02 2.07
CA ALA A 307 -16.85 8.70 3.46
C ALA A 307 -16.56 9.87 4.42
N PRO A 308 -17.37 10.07 5.48
CA PRO A 308 -17.26 11.22 6.38
C PRO A 308 -15.88 11.48 7.00
N PRO A 309 -15.08 10.46 7.40
CA PRO A 309 -13.73 10.69 7.91
C PRO A 309 -12.83 11.39 6.89
N LEU A 310 -12.87 10.95 5.62
CA LEU A 310 -12.08 11.56 4.55
C LEU A 310 -12.59 12.97 4.23
N ALA A 311 -13.90 13.17 4.14
CA ALA A 311 -14.49 14.49 3.93
C ALA A 311 -14.13 15.48 5.07
N THR A 312 -13.88 14.98 6.27
CA THR A 312 -13.42 15.79 7.41
C THR A 312 -11.95 16.15 7.29
N ALA A 313 -11.09 15.16 6.97
CA ALA A 313 -9.67 15.39 6.75
C ALA A 313 -9.43 16.39 5.60
N LEU A 314 -10.10 16.24 4.46
CA LEU A 314 -9.97 17.11 3.28
C LEU A 314 -10.41 18.57 3.54
N ARG A 315 -11.30 18.81 4.50
CA ARG A 315 -11.79 20.15 4.87
C ARG A 315 -10.96 20.82 5.96
N SER A 316 -10.01 20.11 6.55
CA SER A 316 -9.16 20.68 7.59
C SER A 316 -8.32 21.83 7.02
N GLN A 317 -8.27 22.96 7.73
CA GLN A 317 -7.39 24.07 7.35
C GLN A 317 -5.97 23.74 7.79
N VAL A 318 -5.06 23.73 6.83
CA VAL A 318 -3.66 23.32 7.04
C VAL A 318 -2.76 24.37 6.42
N ASP A 319 -1.73 24.76 7.17
CA ASP A 319 -0.63 25.55 6.65
C ASP A 319 0.28 24.64 5.81
N LEU A 320 0.18 24.75 4.49
CA LEU A 320 1.02 23.97 3.58
C LEU A 320 2.46 24.51 3.49
N ASP A 321 2.75 25.69 4.03
CA ASP A 321 4.11 26.23 4.11
C ASP A 321 4.91 25.61 5.28
N ASP A 322 4.23 24.95 6.24
CA ASP A 322 4.86 24.13 7.28
C ASP A 322 4.97 22.66 6.80
N PRO A 323 6.19 22.13 6.54
CA PRO A 323 6.39 20.76 6.07
C PRO A 323 5.81 19.68 6.99
N LEU A 324 5.80 19.90 8.30
CA LEU A 324 5.23 18.96 9.26
C LEU A 324 3.70 18.97 9.17
N ARG A 325 3.06 20.14 9.11
CA ARG A 325 1.59 20.23 8.98
C ARG A 325 1.09 19.69 7.66
N ARG A 326 1.85 19.93 6.58
CA ARG A 326 1.63 19.35 5.25
C ARG A 326 1.68 17.82 5.28
N GLU A 327 2.68 17.22 5.93
CA GLU A 327 2.79 15.76 6.05
C GLU A 327 1.68 15.17 6.94
N GLU A 328 1.34 15.81 8.06
CA GLU A 328 0.23 15.40 8.92
C GLU A 328 -1.11 15.41 8.18
N HIS A 329 -1.36 16.41 7.33
CA HIS A 329 -2.57 16.49 6.49
C HIS A 329 -2.64 15.35 5.47
N SER A 330 -1.53 15.10 4.77
CA SER A 330 -1.39 13.95 3.86
C SER A 330 -1.70 12.64 4.60
N LEU A 331 -1.15 12.46 5.81
CA LEU A 331 -1.38 11.26 6.62
C LEU A 331 -2.85 11.12 7.06
N ALA A 332 -3.50 12.20 7.51
CA ALA A 332 -4.91 12.16 7.87
C ALA A 332 -5.80 11.77 6.68
N CYS A 333 -5.54 12.35 5.50
CA CYS A 333 -6.30 12.07 4.29
C CYS A 333 -6.09 10.63 3.80
N ARG A 334 -4.83 10.14 3.75
CA ARG A 334 -4.57 8.77 3.29
C ARG A 334 -5.13 7.72 4.24
N ARG A 335 -5.05 7.92 5.57
CA ARG A 335 -5.58 6.96 6.55
C ARG A 335 -7.09 6.80 6.40
N ALA A 336 -7.81 7.93 6.35
CA ALA A 336 -9.24 7.92 6.08
C ALA A 336 -9.61 7.31 4.72
N THR A 337 -8.71 7.41 3.73
CA THR A 337 -8.87 6.78 2.42
C THR A 337 -8.65 5.27 2.48
N PHE A 338 -7.62 4.79 3.19
CA PHE A 338 -7.38 3.35 3.45
C PHE A 338 -8.57 2.70 4.15
N ASP A 339 -9.06 3.33 5.22
CA ASP A 339 -10.08 2.75 6.11
C ASP A 339 -11.45 2.62 5.45
N ALA A 340 -11.78 3.53 4.52
CA ALA A 340 -13.13 3.60 3.96
C ALA A 340 -13.23 3.20 2.50
N HIS A 341 -12.14 3.28 1.71
CA HIS A 341 -12.20 3.16 0.25
C HIS A 341 -11.17 2.20 -0.36
N SER A 342 -10.33 1.55 0.44
CA SER A 342 -9.41 0.52 -0.07
C SER A 342 -10.17 -0.71 -0.56
N THR A 343 -9.52 -1.53 -1.39
CA THR A 343 -10.08 -2.84 -1.78
C THR A 343 -10.35 -3.74 -0.58
N LEU A 344 -9.59 -3.59 0.52
CA LEU A 344 -9.83 -4.29 1.78
C LEU A 344 -11.16 -3.88 2.44
N ALA A 345 -11.34 -2.58 2.68
CA ALA A 345 -12.53 -2.05 3.33
C ALA A 345 -13.81 -2.36 2.53
N TRP A 346 -13.71 -2.23 1.21
CA TRP A 346 -14.80 -2.53 0.30
C TRP A 346 -15.18 -4.01 0.30
N ARG A 347 -14.20 -4.93 0.21
CA ARG A 347 -14.48 -6.38 0.30
C ARG A 347 -15.05 -6.77 1.66
N SER A 348 -14.55 -6.21 2.76
CA SER A 348 -15.11 -6.48 4.09
C SER A 348 -16.59 -6.06 4.17
N THR A 349 -16.92 -4.88 3.64
CA THR A 349 -18.32 -4.42 3.59
C THR A 349 -19.22 -5.36 2.78
N LEU A 350 -18.73 -5.89 1.65
CA LEU A 350 -19.49 -6.84 0.84
C LEU A 350 -19.63 -8.21 1.53
N ALA A 351 -18.59 -8.67 2.21
CA ALA A 351 -18.61 -9.92 2.95
C ALA A 351 -19.61 -9.88 4.11
N ASP A 352 -19.67 -8.75 4.83
CA ASP A 352 -20.65 -8.52 5.89
C ASP A 352 -22.08 -8.59 5.35
N ARG A 353 -22.35 -7.95 4.19
CA ARG A 353 -23.66 -8.03 3.52
C ARG A 353 -24.04 -9.45 3.09
N ALA A 354 -23.04 -10.26 2.74
CA ALA A 354 -23.25 -11.65 2.33
C ALA A 354 -23.23 -12.65 3.51
N GLY A 355 -22.88 -12.21 4.72
CA GLY A 355 -22.71 -13.10 5.87
C GLY A 355 -21.58 -14.12 5.69
N VAL A 356 -20.52 -13.77 4.95
CA VAL A 356 -19.37 -14.64 4.69
C VAL A 356 -18.09 -14.12 5.33
N ARG A 357 -17.15 -15.03 5.56
CA ARG A 357 -15.85 -14.67 6.10
C ARG A 357 -15.01 -13.95 5.04
N HIS A 358 -14.46 -12.81 5.41
CA HIS A 358 -13.39 -12.14 4.67
C HIS A 358 -12.18 -11.92 5.58
N VAL A 359 -10.98 -12.14 5.05
CA VAL A 359 -9.75 -11.86 5.79
C VAL A 359 -9.50 -10.35 5.83
N GLY A 360 -9.43 -9.81 7.05
CA GLY A 360 -9.08 -8.42 7.32
C GLY A 360 -7.57 -8.18 7.33
N LEU A 361 -7.14 -7.10 7.98
CA LEU A 361 -5.75 -6.98 8.43
C LEU A 361 -5.43 -8.12 9.41
N PRO A 362 -4.24 -8.72 9.35
CA PRO A 362 -3.89 -9.81 10.25
C PRO A 362 -3.73 -9.32 11.69
N PRO A 363 -4.06 -10.16 12.69
CA PRO A 363 -3.74 -9.85 14.09
C PRO A 363 -2.22 -9.78 14.29
N VAL A 364 -1.78 -9.03 15.30
CA VAL A 364 -0.37 -8.76 15.59
C VAL A 364 -0.03 -9.16 17.02
N SER A 365 1.08 -9.89 17.19
CA SER A 365 1.71 -10.07 18.50
C SER A 365 2.75 -8.97 18.73
N ALA A 366 2.44 -8.04 19.62
CA ALA A 366 3.40 -7.06 20.12
C ALA A 366 4.40 -7.76 21.05
N LEU A 367 5.67 -7.80 20.65
CA LEU A 367 6.78 -8.35 21.42
C LEU A 367 7.43 -7.20 22.18
N LEU A 368 7.12 -7.09 23.47
CA LEU A 368 7.64 -6.03 24.33
C LEU A 368 8.57 -6.65 25.36
N SER A 369 9.85 -6.36 25.26
CA SER A 369 10.83 -6.77 26.27
C SER A 369 11.22 -5.59 27.12
N THR A 370 11.27 -5.80 28.43
CA THR A 370 11.72 -4.76 29.37
C THR A 370 12.62 -5.35 30.44
N LYS A 371 13.65 -4.59 30.82
CA LYS A 371 14.49 -4.81 32.00
C LYS A 371 14.29 -3.70 33.06
N ARG A 372 13.29 -2.85 32.85
CA ARG A 372 13.03 -1.58 33.56
C ARG A 372 11.64 -1.63 34.20
N PRO A 373 11.50 -2.21 35.41
CA PRO A 373 10.21 -2.28 36.10
C PRO A 373 9.48 -0.93 36.19
N GLU A 374 10.24 0.16 36.32
CA GLU A 374 9.75 1.54 36.39
C GLU A 374 9.12 2.05 35.08
N MET A 375 9.48 1.47 33.92
CA MET A 375 8.93 1.83 32.61
C MET A 375 7.70 0.99 32.23
N LEU A 376 7.42 -0.07 32.98
CA LEU A 376 6.39 -1.06 32.61
C LEU A 376 5.01 -0.41 32.38
N ASP A 377 4.57 0.44 33.32
CA ASP A 377 3.26 1.09 33.25
C ASP A 377 3.13 2.01 32.01
N PHE A 378 4.19 2.77 31.69
CA PHE A 378 4.27 3.58 30.47
C PHE A 378 4.18 2.70 29.21
N ALA A 379 4.98 1.64 29.15
CA ALA A 379 5.08 0.74 28.02
C ALA A 379 3.73 0.05 27.73
N LEU A 380 3.04 -0.42 28.78
CA LEU A 380 1.72 -1.03 28.68
C LEU A 380 0.68 -0.05 28.15
N ARG A 381 0.71 1.23 28.56
CA ARG A 381 -0.18 2.27 27.99
C ARG A 381 0.05 2.50 26.50
N GLN A 382 1.29 2.43 26.01
CA GLN A 382 1.58 2.58 24.57
C GLN A 382 0.95 1.45 23.74
N VAL A 383 0.89 0.24 24.29
CA VAL A 383 0.22 -0.92 23.66
C VAL A 383 -1.30 -0.83 23.79
N ALA A 384 -1.81 -0.55 24.99
CA ALA A 384 -3.25 -0.55 25.28
C ALA A 384 -4.04 0.49 24.47
N ARG A 385 -3.38 1.57 24.05
CA ARG A 385 -4.02 2.66 23.28
C ARG A 385 -4.08 2.42 21.76
N GLN A 386 -3.50 1.32 21.27
CA GLN A 386 -3.52 1.04 19.84
C GLN A 386 -4.95 0.77 19.34
N ARG A 387 -5.29 1.34 18.18
CA ARG A 387 -6.61 1.20 17.54
C ARG A 387 -6.47 0.78 16.07
N GLY A 388 -7.56 0.25 15.49
CA GLY A 388 -7.59 -0.17 14.09
C GLY A 388 -6.77 -1.44 13.78
N ALA A 389 -6.36 -2.19 14.81
CA ALA A 389 -5.63 -3.44 14.69
C ALA A 389 -6.00 -4.39 15.85
N ASP A 390 -6.09 -5.69 15.54
CA ASP A 390 -6.22 -6.74 16.55
C ASP A 390 -4.85 -7.06 17.12
N ILE A 391 -4.62 -6.79 18.40
CA ILE A 391 -3.31 -6.91 19.04
C ILE A 391 -3.38 -7.83 20.24
N GLU A 392 -2.38 -8.70 20.36
CA GLU A 392 -2.01 -9.33 21.62
C GLU A 392 -0.64 -8.82 22.09
N LEU A 393 -0.38 -8.84 23.40
CA LEU A 393 0.92 -8.52 23.98
C LEU A 393 1.64 -9.77 24.45
N VAL A 394 2.88 -9.96 24.02
CA VAL A 394 3.84 -10.86 24.69
C VAL A 394 4.85 -10.00 25.44
N LEU A 395 4.63 -9.85 26.74
CA LEU A 395 5.49 -9.12 27.65
C LEU A 395 6.62 -10.04 28.13
N ALA A 396 7.86 -9.68 27.83
CA ALA A 396 9.07 -10.40 28.24
C ALA A 396 9.86 -9.59 29.27
N CYS A 397 9.60 -9.85 30.55
CA CYS A 397 10.30 -9.26 31.69
C CYS A 397 11.69 -9.90 31.84
N HIS A 398 12.72 -9.07 31.86
CA HIS A 398 14.12 -9.49 31.86
C HIS A 398 14.80 -9.09 33.18
N GLY A 399 15.04 -10.07 34.04
CA GLY A 399 15.65 -9.88 35.36
C GLY A 399 14.67 -9.45 36.46
N PHE A 400 13.36 -9.47 36.20
CA PHE A 400 12.32 -9.18 37.20
C PHE A 400 11.00 -9.88 36.85
N GLU A 401 10.11 -10.00 37.83
CA GLU A 401 8.74 -10.48 37.65
C GLU A 401 7.77 -9.29 37.69
N ALA A 402 6.91 -9.17 36.67
CA ALA A 402 5.84 -8.18 36.68
C ALA A 402 4.67 -8.64 37.56
N ASP A 403 4.07 -7.69 38.28
CA ASP A 403 2.80 -7.93 38.99
C ASP A 403 1.67 -8.16 37.96
N PRO A 404 1.05 -9.36 37.92
CA PRO A 404 -0.01 -9.67 36.97
C PRO A 404 -1.23 -8.74 37.08
N ASP A 405 -1.52 -8.20 38.26
CA ASP A 405 -2.65 -7.30 38.47
C ASP A 405 -2.36 -5.88 37.95
N VAL A 406 -1.08 -5.47 37.91
CA VAL A 406 -0.67 -4.23 37.21
C VAL A 406 -0.83 -4.41 35.71
N VAL A 407 -0.35 -5.52 35.15
CA VAL A 407 -0.45 -5.82 33.72
C VAL A 407 -1.92 -5.90 33.28
N ARG A 408 -2.75 -6.65 34.01
CA ARG A 408 -4.19 -6.79 33.70
C ARG A 408 -4.93 -5.45 33.76
N ARG A 409 -4.63 -4.60 34.76
CA ARG A 409 -5.26 -3.28 34.87
C ARG A 409 -4.88 -2.35 33.72
N ALA A 410 -3.62 -2.37 33.28
CA ALA A 410 -3.16 -1.50 32.20
C ALA A 410 -3.70 -1.92 30.82
N LEU A 411 -3.83 -3.23 30.57
CA LEU A 411 -4.24 -3.78 29.28
C LEU A 411 -5.74 -4.03 29.14
N GLY A 412 -6.48 -4.14 30.26
CA GLY A 412 -7.89 -4.49 30.24
C GLY A 412 -8.11 -5.89 29.64
N ASP A 413 -8.99 -5.97 28.63
CA ASP A 413 -9.34 -7.21 27.93
C ASP A 413 -8.34 -7.58 26.82
N LEU A 414 -7.30 -6.77 26.57
CA LEU A 414 -6.31 -7.04 25.54
C LEU A 414 -5.59 -8.38 25.86
N PRO A 415 -5.60 -9.37 24.92
CA PRO A 415 -4.95 -10.65 25.13
C PRO A 415 -3.46 -10.48 25.41
N HIS A 416 -2.97 -11.08 26.49
CA HIS A 416 -1.57 -10.94 26.85
C HIS A 416 -0.99 -12.19 27.48
N GLN A 417 0.33 -12.33 27.33
CA GLN A 417 1.15 -13.31 28.02
C GLN A 417 2.35 -12.60 28.66
N VAL A 418 2.69 -13.01 29.87
CA VAL A 418 3.87 -12.52 30.60
C VAL A 418 4.88 -13.65 30.71
N LEU A 419 6.11 -13.37 30.29
CA LEU A 419 7.27 -14.26 30.37
C LEU A 419 8.33 -13.60 31.23
N THR A 420 9.02 -14.40 32.05
CA THR A 420 10.16 -13.95 32.87
C THR A 420 11.43 -14.64 32.42
N PHE A 421 12.51 -13.87 32.31
CA PHE A 421 13.84 -14.33 31.94
C PHE A 421 14.88 -13.89 32.97
N ASP A 422 15.93 -14.69 33.16
CA ASP A 422 17.05 -14.34 34.04
C ASP A 422 17.82 -13.13 33.51
N SER A 423 18.35 -12.29 34.41
CA SER A 423 19.04 -11.03 34.07
C SER A 423 20.29 -11.16 33.17
N ASP A 424 20.86 -12.36 33.07
CA ASP A 424 22.02 -12.67 32.24
C ASP A 424 21.64 -13.30 30.88
N THR A 425 20.34 -13.48 30.61
CA THR A 425 19.83 -13.95 29.33
C THR A 425 20.21 -12.96 28.22
N PHE A 426 20.60 -13.47 27.05
CA PHE A 426 20.90 -12.59 25.93
C PHE A 426 19.61 -11.96 25.42
N PHE A 427 19.66 -10.66 25.11
CA PHE A 427 18.48 -9.93 24.63
C PHE A 427 17.80 -10.58 23.40
N GLY A 428 18.61 -11.11 22.46
CA GLY A 428 18.07 -11.88 21.33
C GLY A 428 17.35 -13.17 21.75
N ASP A 429 17.79 -13.85 22.81
CA ASP A 429 17.12 -15.05 23.33
C ASP A 429 15.79 -14.67 24.01
N VAL A 430 15.73 -13.52 24.71
CA VAL A 430 14.49 -12.97 25.30
C VAL A 430 13.46 -12.66 24.21
N LEU A 431 13.85 -11.92 23.16
CA LEU A 431 12.98 -11.62 22.02
C LEU A 431 12.56 -12.88 21.26
N THR A 432 13.45 -13.87 21.15
CA THR A 432 13.12 -15.18 20.55
C THR A 432 12.09 -15.94 21.39
N GLY A 433 12.22 -15.92 22.72
CA GLY A 433 11.24 -16.50 23.63
C GLY A 433 9.87 -15.85 23.46
N ALA A 434 9.81 -14.51 23.41
CA ALA A 434 8.59 -13.77 23.14
C ALA A 434 7.98 -14.12 21.76
N ALA A 435 8.79 -14.14 20.70
CA ALA A 435 8.34 -14.49 19.36
C ALA A 435 7.81 -15.93 19.25
N ARG A 436 8.31 -16.87 20.06
CA ARG A 436 7.82 -18.26 20.09
C ARG A 436 6.53 -18.42 20.86
N ALA A 437 6.29 -17.54 21.83
CA ALA A 437 5.05 -17.45 22.61
C ALA A 437 3.90 -16.78 21.85
N ALA A 438 4.22 -15.92 20.87
CA ALA A 438 3.25 -15.26 20.00
C ALA A 438 2.28 -16.24 19.33
N SER A 439 0.98 -15.94 19.44
CA SER A 439 -0.10 -16.69 18.79
C SER A 439 -0.35 -16.20 17.36
N ALA A 440 -0.14 -14.92 17.07
CA ALA A 440 -0.33 -14.36 15.73
C ALA A 440 0.82 -14.74 14.76
N GLU A 441 0.54 -14.63 13.46
CA GLU A 441 1.55 -14.84 12.41
C GLU A 441 2.39 -13.58 12.17
N VAL A 442 1.83 -12.40 12.38
CA VAL A 442 2.56 -11.12 12.29
C VAL A 442 3.04 -10.73 13.69
N VAL A 443 4.33 -10.42 13.80
CA VAL A 443 4.94 -9.95 15.05
C VAL A 443 5.45 -8.53 14.88
N LEU A 444 5.33 -7.72 15.94
CA LEU A 444 5.84 -6.36 16.02
C LEU A 444 6.76 -6.25 17.23
N LYS A 445 8.02 -5.87 17.04
CA LYS A 445 8.88 -5.48 18.16
C LYS A 445 8.51 -4.08 18.64
N ILE A 446 8.27 -3.93 19.94
CA ILE A 446 7.99 -2.65 20.62
C ILE A 446 9.06 -2.43 21.71
N ASP A 447 9.64 -1.24 21.75
CA ASP A 447 10.58 -0.83 22.80
C ASP A 447 9.79 -0.23 23.99
N ASP A 448 10.24 -0.50 25.22
CA ASP A 448 9.50 -0.20 26.46
C ASP A 448 9.55 1.28 26.88
N ASP A 449 10.28 2.13 26.15
CA ASP A 449 10.52 3.52 26.51
C ASP A 449 10.18 4.55 25.42
N ASP A 450 9.76 4.11 24.24
CA ASP A 450 9.38 5.00 23.15
C ASP A 450 7.89 5.33 23.15
N TRP A 451 7.52 6.45 22.50
CA TRP A 451 6.11 6.79 22.29
C TRP A 451 5.61 6.31 20.94
N TYR A 452 4.40 5.77 20.93
CA TYR A 452 3.75 5.20 19.75
C TYR A 452 2.35 5.79 19.56
N SER A 453 2.08 6.43 18.43
CA SER A 453 0.75 6.92 18.09
C SER A 453 -0.31 5.81 18.25
N PRO A 454 -1.56 6.14 18.64
CA PRO A 454 -2.66 5.16 18.70
C PRO A 454 -2.87 4.38 17.40
N ASP A 455 -2.45 4.91 16.25
CA ASP A 455 -2.61 4.27 14.95
C ASP A 455 -1.32 3.60 14.44
N ALA A 456 -0.26 3.53 15.25
CA ALA A 456 1.06 3.11 14.78
C ALA A 456 1.06 1.68 14.23
N VAL A 457 0.37 0.74 14.89
CA VAL A 457 0.26 -0.64 14.40
C VAL A 457 -0.59 -0.72 13.14
N HIS A 458 -1.69 0.02 13.08
CA HIS A 458 -2.55 0.08 11.90
C HIS A 458 -1.79 0.62 10.67
N ASP A 459 -1.04 1.71 10.84
CA ASP A 459 -0.22 2.30 9.77
C ASP A 459 0.84 1.31 9.25
N LEU A 460 1.47 0.52 10.14
CA LEU A 460 2.41 -0.53 9.76
C LEU A 460 1.73 -1.67 9.00
N LEU A 461 0.53 -2.10 9.41
CA LEU A 461 -0.23 -3.15 8.72
C LEU A 461 -0.66 -2.71 7.31
N MET A 462 -1.15 -1.48 7.18
CA MET A 462 -1.47 -0.91 5.86
C MET A 462 -0.22 -0.78 5.00
N ALA A 463 0.91 -0.33 5.56
CA ALA A 463 2.20 -0.30 4.87
C ALA A 463 2.64 -1.67 4.38
N ARG A 464 2.53 -2.72 5.20
CA ARG A 464 2.81 -4.10 4.79
C ARG A 464 1.92 -4.52 3.63
N ARG A 465 0.63 -4.18 3.67
CA ARG A 465 -0.35 -4.51 2.63
C ARG A 465 -0.01 -3.86 1.28
N PHE A 466 0.13 -2.54 1.22
CA PHE A 466 0.33 -1.86 -0.07
C PHE A 466 1.73 -2.04 -0.64
N SER A 467 2.76 -2.15 0.22
CA SER A 467 4.16 -2.30 -0.24
C SER A 467 4.52 -3.75 -0.58
N GLY A 468 3.82 -4.73 0.02
CA GLY A 468 4.19 -6.15 -0.07
C GLY A 468 5.59 -6.45 0.48
N ALA A 469 6.10 -5.60 1.37
CA ALA A 469 7.41 -5.76 1.99
C ALA A 469 7.42 -6.88 3.04
N ASP A 470 8.58 -7.47 3.23
CA ASP A 470 8.81 -8.60 4.15
C ASP A 470 9.04 -8.11 5.58
N VAL A 471 9.57 -6.89 5.73
CA VAL A 471 9.63 -6.12 6.98
C VAL A 471 9.16 -4.70 6.72
N VAL A 472 8.35 -4.16 7.63
CA VAL A 472 7.98 -2.74 7.64
C VAL A 472 8.35 -2.09 8.97
N GLY A 473 8.65 -0.80 8.95
CA GLY A 473 8.94 -0.04 10.16
C GLY A 473 9.04 1.46 9.93
N MET A 474 9.01 2.25 11.00
CA MET A 474 9.11 3.70 10.95
C MET A 474 10.58 4.15 11.05
N PRO A 475 10.95 5.32 10.49
CA PRO A 475 12.23 5.95 10.81
C PRO A 475 12.26 6.44 12.26
N ALA A 476 13.45 6.50 12.87
CA ALA A 476 13.69 7.29 14.07
C ALA A 476 13.79 8.79 13.69
N GLU A 477 12.70 9.32 13.17
CA GLU A 477 12.55 10.68 12.67
C GLU A 477 12.39 11.67 13.81
N PHE A 478 11.47 11.41 14.74
CA PHE A 478 11.35 12.19 15.97
C PHE A 478 12.18 11.56 17.08
N VAL A 479 12.98 12.38 17.74
CA VAL A 479 13.80 11.98 18.88
C VAL A 479 13.60 13.00 20.00
N TYR A 480 13.23 12.52 21.18
CA TYR A 480 13.19 13.36 22.38
C TYR A 480 14.45 13.12 23.22
N LEU A 481 15.23 14.18 23.41
CA LEU A 481 16.45 14.22 24.19
C LEU A 481 16.10 14.67 25.62
N GLU A 482 16.08 13.72 26.57
CA GLU A 482 15.67 13.99 27.96
C GLU A 482 16.65 14.93 28.67
N GLU A 483 17.96 14.79 28.40
CA GLU A 483 19.00 15.60 29.07
C GLU A 483 18.87 17.10 28.81
N THR A 484 18.44 17.47 27.61
CA THR A 484 18.33 18.86 27.17
C THR A 484 16.88 19.33 27.08
N ASP A 485 15.91 18.48 27.44
CA ASP A 485 14.48 18.68 27.22
C ASP A 485 14.19 19.23 25.82
N THR A 486 14.53 18.46 24.80
CA THR A 486 14.48 18.90 23.40
C THR A 486 13.90 17.83 22.50
N THR A 487 12.96 18.19 21.62
CA THR A 487 12.54 17.31 20.52
C THR A 487 13.22 17.73 19.22
N VAL A 488 13.78 16.75 18.53
CA VAL A 488 14.42 16.88 17.23
C VAL A 488 13.63 16.09 16.20
N ARG A 489 13.33 16.69 15.05
CA ARG A 489 12.89 16.00 13.84
C ARG A 489 14.04 15.91 12.85
N ARG A 490 14.25 14.72 12.30
CA ARG A 490 15.34 14.43 11.36
C ARG A 490 14.82 14.30 9.93
N ASN A 491 15.64 14.68 8.97
CA ASN A 491 15.34 14.63 7.53
C ASN A 491 15.35 13.21 6.93
N HIS A 492 15.01 12.18 7.72
CA HIS A 492 14.99 10.79 7.26
C HIS A 492 13.97 10.63 6.13
N PRO A 493 14.35 10.03 5.00
CA PRO A 493 13.40 9.78 3.92
C PRO A 493 12.28 8.84 4.40
N SER A 494 11.03 9.10 4.07
CA SER A 494 9.90 8.21 4.36
C SER A 494 9.32 7.64 3.07
N GLU A 495 8.42 6.66 3.23
CA GLU A 495 7.64 6.05 2.16
C GLU A 495 8.48 5.47 1.02
N LEU A 496 9.50 4.68 1.37
CA LEU A 496 10.39 4.04 0.41
C LEU A 496 10.94 2.69 0.91
N PHE A 497 11.42 1.88 -0.03
CA PHE A 497 12.20 0.68 0.31
C PHE A 497 13.59 1.09 0.79
N ALA A 498 13.92 0.71 2.03
CA ALA A 498 15.14 1.09 2.72
C ALA A 498 15.93 -0.15 3.16
N ARG A 499 17.11 0.07 3.74
CA ARG A 499 17.90 -0.98 4.42
C ARG A 499 17.71 -0.99 5.94
N PHE A 500 17.04 0.03 6.46
CA PHE A 500 16.97 0.30 7.89
C PHE A 500 15.64 0.92 8.29
N VAL A 501 15.09 0.44 9.40
CA VAL A 501 13.95 0.99 10.14
C VAL A 501 14.29 1.00 11.64
N ALA A 502 13.57 1.78 12.43
CA ALA A 502 13.77 1.81 13.88
C ALA A 502 13.41 0.46 14.51
N GLY A 503 14.27 -0.02 15.40
CA GLY A 503 14.17 -1.35 16.00
C GLY A 503 12.85 -1.59 16.73
N GLY A 504 12.36 -0.61 17.49
CA GLY A 504 11.08 -0.65 18.19
C GLY A 504 9.86 -0.54 17.29
N THR A 505 10.01 -0.61 15.97
CA THR A 505 8.87 -0.48 15.02
C THR A 505 8.84 -1.60 13.98
N MET A 506 9.70 -2.61 14.12
CA MET A 506 9.83 -3.68 13.13
C MET A 506 8.62 -4.62 13.19
N LEU A 507 7.81 -4.61 12.13
CA LEU A 507 6.72 -5.54 11.89
C LEU A 507 7.09 -6.49 10.75
N LEU A 508 6.94 -7.79 11.00
CA LEU A 508 7.30 -8.86 10.06
C LEU A 508 6.54 -10.15 10.34
N ASP A 509 6.58 -11.07 9.38
CA ASP A 509 6.00 -12.39 9.56
C ASP A 509 6.89 -13.25 10.47
N ARG A 510 6.29 -13.91 11.46
CA ARG A 510 6.96 -14.84 12.36
C ARG A 510 7.58 -16.02 11.59
N GLY A 511 6.96 -16.42 10.47
CA GLY A 511 7.52 -17.41 9.56
C GLY A 511 8.86 -16.98 8.96
N LEU A 512 8.98 -15.70 8.55
CA LEU A 512 10.23 -15.11 8.07
C LEU A 512 11.26 -15.06 9.19
N LEU A 513 10.90 -14.54 10.36
CA LEU A 513 11.79 -14.49 11.54
C LEU A 513 12.38 -15.87 11.86
N ARG A 514 11.53 -16.91 11.90
CA ARG A 514 11.96 -18.29 12.12
C ARG A 514 12.88 -18.81 11.02
N SER A 515 12.60 -18.49 9.75
CA SER A 515 13.45 -18.91 8.62
C SER A 515 14.86 -18.30 8.66
N LEU A 516 14.99 -17.13 9.29
CA LEU A 516 16.26 -16.43 9.51
C LEU A 516 17.02 -16.92 10.75
N GLY A 517 16.44 -17.85 11.51
CA GLY A 517 17.03 -18.38 12.76
C GLY A 517 16.66 -17.57 14.01
N ASP A 518 15.48 -16.95 14.03
CA ASP A 518 14.97 -16.09 15.11
C ASP A 518 15.86 -14.86 15.37
N PHE A 519 15.69 -14.19 16.51
CA PHE A 519 16.57 -13.09 16.91
C PHE A 519 17.92 -13.65 17.36
N ARG A 520 19.00 -13.25 16.68
CA ARG A 520 20.34 -13.79 16.98
C ARG A 520 20.76 -13.52 18.42
N ARG A 521 21.37 -14.54 19.05
CA ARG A 521 22.05 -14.45 20.34
C ARG A 521 23.32 -13.59 20.27
N VAL A 522 23.18 -12.27 20.38
CA VAL A 522 24.28 -11.29 20.36
C VAL A 522 24.14 -10.27 21.48
N ARG A 523 25.27 -9.67 21.91
CA ARG A 523 25.27 -8.68 23.00
C ARG A 523 24.74 -7.30 22.60
N ARG A 524 24.86 -6.94 21.31
CA ARG A 524 24.46 -5.66 20.71
C ARG A 524 24.05 -5.89 19.27
N TYR A 525 23.30 -4.94 18.70
CA TYR A 525 22.91 -4.92 17.29
C TYR A 525 21.96 -6.06 16.85
N VAL A 526 21.11 -6.57 17.76
CA VAL A 526 20.11 -7.61 17.43
C VAL A 526 19.26 -7.19 16.22
N ASP A 527 18.74 -5.96 16.23
CA ASP A 527 17.87 -5.45 15.17
C ASP A 527 18.61 -5.32 13.82
N ALA A 528 19.83 -4.78 13.84
CA ALA A 528 20.65 -4.65 12.62
C ALA A 528 21.03 -6.02 12.03
N GLN A 529 21.26 -7.03 12.88
CA GLN A 529 21.51 -8.41 12.44
C GLN A 529 20.28 -9.04 11.78
N LEU A 530 19.07 -8.78 12.32
CA LEU A 530 17.82 -9.23 11.71
C LEU A 530 17.63 -8.59 10.33
N LEU A 531 17.77 -7.26 10.23
CA LEU A 531 17.62 -6.54 8.96
C LEU A 531 18.65 -7.01 7.91
N ALA A 532 19.91 -7.21 8.30
CA ALA A 532 20.93 -7.77 7.42
C ALA A 532 20.60 -9.20 6.96
N GLY A 533 20.00 -10.02 7.84
CA GLY A 533 19.52 -11.36 7.49
C GLY A 533 18.37 -11.33 6.47
N VAL A 534 17.43 -10.41 6.63
CA VAL A 534 16.33 -10.18 5.66
C VAL A 534 16.90 -9.81 4.29
N GLU A 535 17.83 -8.85 4.22
CA GLU A 535 18.47 -8.46 2.96
C GLU A 535 19.23 -9.62 2.33
N ALA A 536 19.98 -10.40 3.12
CA ALA A 536 20.73 -11.56 2.64
C ALA A 536 19.81 -12.66 2.07
N ALA A 537 18.57 -12.77 2.57
CA ALA A 537 17.55 -13.66 2.04
C ALA A 537 16.80 -13.10 0.81
N GLY A 538 17.17 -11.90 0.34
CA GLY A 538 16.48 -11.21 -0.75
C GLY A 538 15.15 -10.56 -0.35
N GLY A 539 14.87 -10.47 0.95
CA GLY A 539 13.69 -9.79 1.49
C GLY A 539 13.79 -8.28 1.35
N ARG A 540 12.62 -7.63 1.37
CA ARG A 540 12.48 -6.17 1.22
C ARG A 540 12.07 -5.55 2.54
N ILE A 541 12.70 -4.44 2.86
CA ILE A 541 12.38 -3.63 4.02
C ILE A 541 11.74 -2.33 3.54
N TYR A 542 10.54 -2.02 4.02
CA TYR A 542 9.84 -0.77 3.71
C TYR A 542 9.84 0.16 4.91
N ARG A 543 10.22 1.41 4.68
CA ARG A 543 10.21 2.46 5.68
C ARG A 543 9.04 3.40 5.45
N THR A 544 8.11 3.42 6.39
CA THR A 544 6.90 4.27 6.39
C THR A 544 7.24 5.70 6.86
N HIS A 545 6.25 6.58 7.03
CA HIS A 545 6.37 7.86 7.74
C HIS A 545 6.86 7.70 9.18
N GLY A 546 7.49 8.75 9.73
CA GLY A 546 7.94 8.79 11.11
C GLY A 546 6.97 9.41 12.10
N LEU A 547 5.84 9.98 11.64
CA LEU A 547 4.92 10.74 12.51
C LEU A 547 4.31 9.90 13.65
N GLY A 548 4.28 8.57 13.53
CA GLY A 548 3.68 7.67 14.51
C GLY A 548 4.62 7.24 15.65
N TYR A 549 5.88 7.67 15.66
CA TYR A 549 6.90 7.14 16.56
C TYR A 549 7.87 8.24 17.03
N VAL A 550 8.11 8.31 18.35
CA VAL A 550 9.14 9.19 18.94
C VAL A 550 10.10 8.34 19.74
N LEU A 551 11.37 8.34 19.31
CA LEU A 551 12.45 7.69 20.02
C LEU A 551 12.79 8.48 21.29
N ARG A 552 12.72 7.85 22.45
CA ARG A 552 13.21 8.43 23.70
C ARG A 552 14.72 8.26 23.80
N ARG A 553 15.41 9.34 24.17
CA ARG A 553 16.85 9.31 24.42
C ARG A 553 17.21 9.93 25.76
N GLY A 554 17.63 9.08 26.69
CA GLY A 554 18.11 9.46 28.03
C GLY A 554 19.61 9.22 28.23
N SER A 555 20.12 9.63 29.39
CA SER A 555 21.55 9.64 29.78
C SER A 555 22.16 8.28 30.12
N GLY A 556 21.32 7.23 30.29
CA GLY A 556 21.78 5.89 30.68
C GLY A 556 20.81 4.78 30.26
N GLY A 557 21.24 3.52 30.41
CA GLY A 557 20.38 2.33 30.22
C GLY A 557 20.18 1.83 28.78
N HIS A 558 20.47 2.68 27.78
CA HIS A 558 20.31 2.40 26.36
C HIS A 558 21.37 1.46 25.77
N THR A 559 20.95 0.50 24.93
CA THR A 559 21.87 -0.42 24.21
C THR A 559 22.60 0.26 23.06
N TRP A 560 22.10 1.40 22.57
CA TRP A 560 22.78 2.32 21.66
C TRP A 560 23.48 3.41 22.45
N GLN A 561 24.79 3.61 22.23
CA GLN A 561 25.60 4.69 22.83
C GLN A 561 25.97 5.68 21.71
N ARG A 562 24.98 6.40 21.17
CA ARG A 562 25.24 7.60 20.38
C ARG A 562 25.06 8.83 21.26
N ASP A 563 25.96 9.79 21.10
CA ASP A 563 25.90 11.09 21.76
C ASP A 563 24.62 11.82 21.34
N ALA A 564 24.01 12.61 22.23
CA ALA A 564 22.83 13.43 21.91
C ALA A 564 23.12 14.35 20.71
N GLU A 565 24.35 14.85 20.61
CA GLU A 565 24.84 15.66 19.50
C GLU A 565 24.83 14.93 18.15
N GLU A 566 24.89 13.59 18.12
CA GLU A 566 24.79 12.83 16.87
C GLU A 566 23.38 12.90 16.27
N PHE A 567 22.34 13.13 17.07
CA PHE A 567 20.99 13.34 16.58
C PHE A 567 20.75 14.76 16.08
N ARG A 568 21.61 15.71 16.48
CA ARG A 568 21.53 17.15 16.17
C ARG A 568 22.47 17.61 15.06
N ARG A 569 23.18 16.68 14.40
CA ARG A 569 24.09 17.03 13.30
C ARG A 569 23.33 17.77 12.20
N ALA A 570 23.89 18.90 11.76
CA ALA A 570 23.25 19.79 10.80
C ALA A 570 22.84 19.09 9.50
N GLU A 571 23.54 18.03 9.06
CA GLU A 571 23.19 17.33 7.82
C GLU A 571 21.93 16.47 7.92
N ILE A 572 21.49 16.13 9.14
CA ILE A 572 20.35 15.23 9.37
C ILE A 572 19.22 15.87 10.17
N LEU A 573 19.43 17.08 10.68
CA LEU A 573 18.46 17.86 11.44
C LEU A 573 17.52 18.59 10.47
N ASP A 574 16.22 18.39 10.64
CA ASP A 574 15.17 19.12 9.90
C ASP A 574 14.63 20.26 10.76
N SER A 575 14.26 19.97 12.01
CA SER A 575 13.68 20.94 12.94
C SER A 575 13.99 20.56 14.39
N GLU A 576 13.97 21.56 15.27
CA GLU A 576 14.26 21.42 16.69
C GLU A 576 13.31 22.29 17.52
N TRP A 577 12.82 21.75 18.62
CA TRP A 577 11.94 22.45 19.56
C TRP A 577 12.40 22.20 21.00
N SER A 578 12.31 23.24 21.83
CA SER A 578 12.42 23.08 23.28
C SER A 578 11.19 22.34 23.81
N GLY A 579 11.40 21.45 24.78
CA GLY A 579 10.37 20.61 25.36
C GLY A 579 10.04 19.38 24.51
N PHE A 580 9.00 18.66 24.94
CA PHE A 580 8.43 17.54 24.21
C PHE A 580 7.44 18.02 23.14
N ALA A 581 7.84 17.92 21.86
CA ALA A 581 7.08 18.41 20.71
C ALA A 581 6.90 17.32 19.63
N PRO A 582 6.09 16.28 19.87
CA PRO A 582 5.80 15.26 18.88
C PRO A 582 4.86 15.77 17.77
N SER A 583 4.64 14.96 16.75
CA SER A 583 3.58 15.18 15.76
C SER A 583 2.19 15.19 16.42
N ARG A 584 1.21 15.82 15.76
CA ARG A 584 -0.21 15.81 16.21
C ARG A 584 -0.81 14.41 16.24
N THR A 585 -0.28 13.48 15.45
CA THR A 585 -0.77 12.09 15.41
C THR A 585 -0.41 11.30 16.67
N MET A 586 0.46 11.82 17.53
CA MET A 586 0.93 11.10 18.71
C MET A 586 -0.14 10.97 19.81
N GLU A 587 -1.13 11.88 19.88
CA GLU A 587 -2.23 11.87 20.87
C GLU A 587 -1.72 11.50 22.29
N VAL A 588 -0.72 12.24 22.79
CA VAL A 588 -0.02 11.92 24.04
C VAL A 588 -0.95 12.08 25.24
N LEU A 589 -0.96 11.10 26.14
CA LEU A 589 -1.67 11.19 27.41
C LEU A 589 -0.88 12.05 28.41
N ASP A 590 -1.54 12.83 29.25
CA ASP A 590 -0.86 13.67 30.26
C ASP A 590 0.07 12.86 31.17
N ALA A 591 -0.33 11.63 31.51
CA ALA A 591 0.47 10.70 32.30
C ALA A 591 1.78 10.26 31.59
N ASP A 592 1.85 10.37 30.27
CA ASP A 592 2.98 9.95 29.44
C ASP A 592 3.87 11.13 29.03
N LEU A 593 3.55 12.36 29.46
CA LEU A 593 4.43 13.51 29.27
C LEU A 593 5.75 13.32 30.03
N PRO A 594 6.90 13.65 29.41
CA PRO A 594 8.19 13.65 30.10
C PRO A 594 8.18 14.48 31.38
N ALA A 595 9.02 14.12 32.34
CA ALA A 595 9.11 14.81 33.63
C ALA A 595 9.39 16.31 33.52
N ALA A 596 10.19 16.75 32.53
CA ALA A 596 10.46 18.16 32.27
C ALA A 596 9.22 18.92 31.77
N GLY A 597 8.33 18.26 31.02
CA GLY A 597 7.08 18.86 30.52
C GLY A 597 6.01 19.08 31.59
N ARG A 598 6.04 18.32 32.70
CA ARG A 598 5.09 18.48 33.82
C ARG A 598 5.32 19.78 34.60
N ILE A 599 6.57 20.26 34.68
CA ILE A 599 6.93 21.48 35.41
C ILE A 599 6.39 22.74 34.71
N VAL A 600 6.26 22.73 33.38
CA VAL A 600 5.83 23.91 32.60
C VAL A 600 4.30 24.10 32.65
N GLN A 601 3.50 23.04 32.81
CA GLN A 601 2.04 23.16 32.92
C GLN A 601 1.60 23.71 34.29
N ASP A 602 2.28 23.34 35.38
CA ASP A 602 1.97 23.86 36.73
C ASP A 602 2.21 25.38 36.85
N VAL A 603 3.11 25.97 36.05
CA VAL A 603 3.43 27.42 36.10
C VAL A 603 2.46 28.27 35.29
N ARG A 604 1.62 27.68 34.42
CA ARG A 604 0.59 28.42 33.65
C ARG A 604 -0.82 28.33 34.27
N GLY A 605 -0.93 27.71 35.44
CA GLY A 605 -2.18 27.47 36.17
C GLY A 605 -2.39 28.33 37.43
N GLU A 606 -1.63 29.41 37.61
CA GLU A 606 -1.85 30.40 38.69
C GLU A 606 -2.31 31.77 38.15
#